data_AF-A0A7C7W1T6-F1
#
_entry.id   AF-A0A7C7W1T6-F1
#
_cell.length_a   1.000
_cell.length_b   1.000
_cell.length_c   1.000
_cell.angle_alpha   90.00
_cell.angle_beta   90.00
_cell.angle_gamma   90.00
#
_symmetry.space_group_name_H-M   'P 1'
#
loop_
_entity.id
_entity.type
_entity.pdbx_description
1 polymer ?
#
loop_
_entity_poly.entity_id
_entity_poly.type
_entity_poly.pdbx_seq_one_letter_code
_entity_poly.pdbx_strand_id
1 'polypeptide(L)' 'KKLDLNFNQIGDEGAKAIAQSPLLANLVSLKLGQNRIGSKGARALNKSVNLKNLTHPIFGFY' A
#
# COMPACT_ATOMS: atom_id res chain seq x y z
N LYS A 1 10.10 6.93 6.98
CA LYS A 1 10.77 5.82 6.24
C LYS A 1 10.12 5.63 4.86
N LYS A 2 10.86 5.19 3.84
CA LYS A 2 10.31 4.99 2.48
C LYS A 2 10.46 3.53 2.07
N LEU A 3 9.45 2.97 1.40
CA LEU A 3 9.46 1.62 0.87
C LEU A 3 8.97 1.64 -0.58
N ASP A 4 9.74 1.03 -1.48
CA ASP A 4 9.39 0.86 -2.88
C ASP A 4 9.18 -0.64 -3.15
N LEU A 5 7.97 -1.00 -3.56
CA LEU A 5 7.58 -2.35 -3.92
C LEU A 5 6.98 -2.41 -5.33
N ASN A 6 7.32 -1.46 -6.21
CA ASN A 6 6.83 -1.50 -7.59
C ASN A 6 7.19 -2.82 -8.29
N PHE A 7 6.30 -3.30 -9.18
CA PHE A 7 6.54 -4.47 -10.04
C PHE A 7 6.76 -5.82 -9.31
N ASN A 8 6.15 -6.05 -8.14
CA ASN A 8 6.32 -7.29 -7.36
C ASN A 8 5.12 -8.26 -7.41
N GLN A 9 4.12 -8.01 -8.26
CA GLN A 9 2.93 -8.87 -8.39
C GLN A 9 2.20 -9.16 -7.06
N ILE A 10 2.20 -8.19 -6.14
CA ILE A 10 1.64 -8.34 -4.77
C ILE A 10 0.17 -8.78 -4.78
N GLY A 11 -0.64 -8.28 -5.72
CA GLY A 11 -2.06 -8.59 -5.83
C GLY A 11 -2.91 -8.09 -4.65
N ASP A 12 -4.19 -8.46 -4.64
CA ASP A 12 -5.15 -8.02 -3.62
C ASP A 12 -4.83 -8.54 -2.21
N GLU A 13 -4.41 -9.80 -2.09
CA GLU A 13 -4.13 -10.41 -0.79
C GLU A 13 -2.86 -9.84 -0.16
N GLY A 14 -1.81 -9.62 -0.96
CA GLY A 14 -0.61 -8.95 -0.47
C GLY A 14 -0.88 -7.50 -0.06
N ALA A 15 -1.74 -6.78 -0.80
CA ALA A 15 -2.17 -5.43 -0.43
C ALA A 15 -2.92 -5.39 0.92
N LYS A 16 -3.75 -6.40 1.21
CA LYS A 16 -4.39 -6.55 2.53
C LYS A 16 -3.36 -6.81 3.64
N ALA A 17 -2.40 -7.69 3.41
CA ALA A 17 -1.34 -7.97 4.37
C ALA A 17 -0.52 -6.71 4.69
N ILE A 18 -0.18 -5.93 3.65
CA ILE A 18 0.48 -4.62 3.80
C ILE A 18 -0.39 -3.66 4.62
N ALA A 19 -1.69 -3.57 4.32
CA ALA A 19 -2.62 -2.72 5.06
C ALA A 19 -2.73 -3.07 6.55
N GLN A 20 -2.58 -4.35 6.91
CA GLN A 20 -2.70 -4.82 8.29
C GLN A 20 -1.38 -4.83 9.06
N SER A 21 -0.23 -4.62 8.40
CA SER A 21 1.08 -4.71 9.04
C SER A 21 1.40 -3.48 9.91
N PRO A 22 1.60 -3.65 11.23
CA PRO A 22 1.98 -2.55 12.13
C PRO A 22 3.42 -2.08 11.90
N LEU A 23 4.27 -2.90 11.28
CA LEU A 23 5.66 -2.56 10.96
C LEU A 23 5.75 -1.39 9.97
N LEU A 24 4.69 -1.17 9.19
CA LEU A 24 4.61 -0.12 8.18
C LEU A 24 4.06 1.20 8.74
N ALA A 25 3.73 1.27 10.04
CA ALA A 25 3.11 2.44 10.67
C ALA A 25 3.91 3.74 10.55
N ASN A 26 5.25 3.61 10.47
CA ASN A 26 6.19 4.74 10.39
C ASN A 26 6.67 5.03 8.95
N LEU A 27 6.02 4.43 7.94
CA LEU A 27 6.26 4.80 6.54
C LEU A 27 5.67 6.17 6.25
N VAL A 28 6.44 6.97 5.51
CA VAL A 28 6.01 8.25 4.93
C VAL A 28 5.77 8.12 3.42
N SER A 29 6.33 7.09 2.80
CA SER A 29 6.17 6.80 1.38
C SER A 29 6.11 5.29 1.17
N LEU A 30 5.11 4.84 0.42
CA LEU A 30 4.91 3.47 0.00
C LEU A 30 4.55 3.47 -1.49
N LYS A 31 5.36 2.83 -2.33
CA LYS A 31 5.08 2.71 -3.77
C LYS A 31 4.65 1.29 -4.10
N LEU A 32 3.48 1.16 -4.73
CA LEU A 32 2.84 -0.12 -5.09
C LEU A 32 2.40 -0.17 -6.56
N GLY A 33 2.97 0.67 -7.42
CA GLY A 33 2.67 0.69 -8.85
C GLY A 33 2.95 -0.67 -9.51
N GLN A 34 2.13 -1.02 -10.51
CA GLN A 34 2.30 -2.21 -11.33
C GLN A 34 2.38 -3.54 -10.53
N ASN A 35 1.58 -3.64 -9.46
CA ASN A 35 1.50 -4.83 -8.61
C ASN A 35 0.24 -5.69 -8.80
N ARG A 36 -0.57 -5.41 -9.84
CA ARG A 36 -1.85 -6.08 -10.10
C ARG A 36 -2.81 -6.03 -8.90
N ILE A 37 -2.79 -4.91 -8.16
CA ILE A 37 -3.71 -4.67 -7.04
C ILE A 37 -5.04 -4.22 -7.63
N GLY A 38 -6.10 -4.98 -7.36
CA GLY A 38 -7.46 -4.69 -7.77
C GLY A 38 -8.20 -3.82 -6.74
N SER A 39 -9.50 -3.66 -6.95
CA SER A 39 -10.36 -2.81 -6.11
C SER A 39 -10.41 -3.26 -4.65
N LYS A 40 -10.31 -4.58 -4.38
CA LYS A 40 -10.33 -5.12 -3.01
C LYS A 40 -9.05 -4.75 -2.25
N GLY A 41 -7.88 -4.94 -2.85
CA GLY A 41 -6.60 -4.57 -2.25
C GLY A 41 -6.48 -3.06 -2.09
N ALA A 42 -6.94 -2.29 -3.07
CA ALA A 42 -6.97 -0.83 -2.98
C ALA A 42 -7.85 -0.32 -1.83
N ARG A 43 -9.03 -0.92 -1.65
CA ARG A 43 -9.93 -0.59 -0.53
C ARG A 43 -9.30 -0.96 0.82
N ALA A 44 -8.58 -2.07 0.91
CA ALA A 44 -7.88 -2.48 2.13
C ALA A 44 -6.78 -1.49 2.51
N LEU A 45 -5.96 -1.10 1.54
CA LEU A 45 -4.90 -0.10 1.72
C LEU A 45 -5.47 1.27 2.16
N ASN A 46 -6.57 1.72 1.54
CA ASN A 46 -7.22 2.97 1.91
C ASN A 46 -7.83 2.94 3.33
N LYS A 47 -8.30 1.78 3.78
CA LYS A 47 -8.85 1.61 5.14
C LYS A 47 -7.79 1.30 6.20
N SER A 48 -6.52 1.22 5.84
CA SER A 48 -5.46 0.86 6.76
C SER A 48 -5.29 1.91 7.85
N VAL A 49 -5.35 1.48 9.11
CA VAL A 49 -5.00 2.32 10.26
C VAL A 49 -3.50 2.44 10.48
N ASN A 50 -2.71 1.60 9.83
CA ASN A 50 -1.25 1.60 9.93
C ASN A 50 -0.64 2.58 8.91
N LEU A 51 -1.23 2.75 7.73
CA LEU A 51 -0.68 3.60 6.68
C LEU A 51 -1.04 5.10 6.80
N LYS A 52 -1.32 5.58 8.02
CA LYS A 52 -1.79 6.97 8.28
C LYS A 52 -0.75 8.06 8.01
N ASN A 53 0.52 7.72 8.08
CA ASN A 53 1.63 8.68 7.93
C ASN A 53 2.11 8.86 6.48
N LEU A 54 1.43 8.22 5.51
CA LEU A 54 1.77 8.35 4.10
C LEU A 54 1.41 9.74 3.58
N THR A 55 2.42 10.47 3.13
CA THR A 55 2.26 11.84 2.60
C THR A 55 1.79 11.86 1.16
N HIS A 56 1.90 10.73 0.46
CA HIS A 56 1.40 10.56 -0.90
C HIS A 56 0.34 9.46 -0.87
N PRO A 57 -0.87 9.70 -1.38
CA PRO A 57 -1.88 8.67 -1.48
C PRO A 57 -1.31 7.49 -2.27
N ILE A 58 -1.54 6.29 -1.73
CA ILE A 58 -1.06 4.99 -2.21
C ILE A 58 -1.48 4.74 -3.68
N PHE A 59 -2.50 5.47 -4.13
CA PHE A 59 -3.02 5.52 -5.49
C PHE A 59 -2.88 6.96 -6.02
N GLY A 60 -1.65 7.33 -6.36
CA GLY A 60 -1.38 8.47 -7.22
C GLY A 60 -1.26 7.99 -8.66
N PHE A 61 -2.12 8.55 -9.51
CA PHE A 61 -2.17 8.50 -10.97
C PHE A 61 -3.07 7.43 -11.62
N TYR A 62 -3.95 7.96 -12.47
CA TYR A 62 -4.75 7.32 -13.51
C TYR A 62 -3.90 6.48 -14.46
#